data_AF-A0A381I6N5-F1
#
_entry.id   AF-A0A381I6N5-F1
#
_cell.length_a   1.000
_cell.length_b   1.000
_cell.length_c   1.000
_cell.angle_alpha   90.00
_cell.angle_beta   90.00
_cell.angle_gamma   90.00
#
_symmetry.space_group_name_H-M   'P 1'
#
loop_
_entity.id
_entity.type
_entity.pdbx_description
1 polymer ?
#
loop_
_entity_poly.entity_id
_entity_poly.type
_entity_poly.pdbx_seq_one_letter_code
_entity_poly.pdbx_strand_id
1 'polypeptide(L)'
;MNLNKDYSQEEAKKFRQDVKDYIVPLYREISSKPSDSSIYIKVYKNRSFRKFDKVLEDISPKLKESFDYMKKYDLYDYSSGKNKSPGGYTTYINKYKAPFLFNTWDNSFLGVTSFAHEFGHFYNYYNSINLNNKMQPSIDVCEVHSTSLEILFYKYFDDFFGKQSEAIKKEHLSIVLNTIIDACLYDEFQENYIQESIYESK
;
A
#
# COMPACT_ATOMS: atom_id res chain seq x y z
N MET A 1 11.65 5.92 -23.00
CA MET A 1 12.08 6.42 -21.66
C MET A 1 12.58 5.23 -20.88
N ASN A 2 13.87 5.17 -20.53
CA ASN A 2 14.38 4.09 -19.69
C ASN A 2 14.08 4.47 -18.23
N LEU A 3 13.03 3.89 -17.63
CA LEU A 3 12.53 4.21 -16.29
C LEU A 3 13.42 3.67 -15.16
N ASN A 4 14.71 3.42 -15.41
CA ASN A 4 15.61 2.71 -14.50
C ASN A 4 15.05 1.36 -14.00
N LYS A 5 14.31 0.65 -14.85
CA LYS A 5 13.85 -0.71 -14.57
C LYS A 5 14.97 -1.68 -14.88
N ASP A 6 15.19 -2.66 -14.01
CA ASP A 6 16.15 -3.75 -14.18
C ASP A 6 15.55 -4.98 -14.88
N TYR A 7 14.31 -4.87 -15.38
CA TYR A 7 13.62 -5.87 -16.18
C TYR A 7 13.22 -5.33 -17.56
N SER A 8 13.13 -6.26 -18.51
CA SER A 8 12.71 -6.06 -19.90
C SER A 8 11.18 -6.13 -20.05
N GLN A 9 10.70 -5.67 -21.21
CA GLN A 9 9.28 -5.81 -21.58
C GLN A 9 8.84 -7.27 -21.71
N GLU A 10 9.74 -8.17 -22.14
CA GLU A 10 9.44 -9.60 -22.23
C GLU A 10 9.32 -10.25 -20.84
N GLU A 11 10.12 -9.82 -19.87
CA GLU A 11 9.97 -10.24 -18.47
C GLU A 11 8.65 -9.73 -17.87
N ALA A 12 8.24 -8.49 -18.16
CA ALA A 12 6.95 -7.97 -17.75
C ALA A 12 5.78 -8.77 -18.35
N LYS A 13 5.83 -9.09 -19.66
CA LYS A 13 4.84 -9.96 -20.31
C LYS A 13 4.77 -11.34 -19.68
N LYS A 14 5.92 -11.94 -19.39
CA LYS A 14 6.00 -13.24 -18.69
C LYS A 14 5.37 -13.15 -17.31
N PHE A 15 5.67 -12.10 -16.54
CA PHE A 15 5.05 -11.88 -15.23
C PHE A 15 3.52 -11.79 -15.31
N ARG A 16 2.97 -11.07 -16.30
CA ARG A 16 1.52 -11.02 -16.52
C ARG A 16 0.93 -12.40 -16.83
N GLN A 17 1.66 -13.22 -17.60
CA GLN A 17 1.24 -14.59 -17.88
C GLN A 17 1.25 -15.45 -16.61
N ASP A 18 2.30 -15.36 -15.78
CA ASP A 18 2.37 -16.05 -14.49
C ASP A 18 1.21 -15.63 -13.55
N VAL A 19 0.84 -14.34 -13.56
CA VAL A 19 -0.33 -13.84 -12.80
C VAL A 19 -1.63 -14.48 -13.29
N LYS A 20 -1.83 -14.61 -14.60
CA LYS A 20 -3.00 -15.30 -15.19
C LYS A 20 -3.05 -16.78 -14.82
N ASP A 21 -1.89 -17.44 -14.82
CA ASP A 21 -1.80 -18.89 -14.64
C ASP A 21 -1.87 -19.31 -13.17
N TYR A 22 -1.35 -18.50 -12.25
CA TYR A 22 -1.21 -18.88 -10.84
C TYR A 22 -2.01 -18.00 -9.87
N ILE A 23 -2.02 -16.69 -10.06
CA ILE A 23 -2.64 -15.75 -9.11
C ILE A 23 -4.15 -15.64 -9.33
N VAL A 24 -4.61 -15.57 -10.57
CA VAL A 24 -6.04 -15.51 -10.88
C VAL A 24 -6.81 -16.73 -10.37
N PRO A 25 -6.34 -17.99 -10.56
CA PRO A 25 -7.02 -19.16 -9.99
C PRO A 25 -7.06 -19.13 -8.46
N LEU A 26 -5.95 -18.76 -7.81
CA LEU A 26 -5.88 -18.62 -6.35
C LEU A 26 -6.86 -17.57 -5.84
N TYR A 27 -6.89 -16.39 -6.46
CA TYR A 27 -7.82 -15.33 -6.11
C TYR A 27 -9.29 -15.78 -6.24
N ARG A 28 -9.63 -16.52 -7.31
CA ARG A 28 -10.97 -17.08 -7.50
C ARG A 28 -11.35 -18.08 -6.42
N GLU A 29 -10.42 -18.94 -6.00
CA GLU A 29 -10.65 -19.91 -4.92
C GLU A 29 -10.90 -19.22 -3.56
N ILE A 30 -10.13 -18.17 -3.28
CA ILE A 30 -10.29 -17.41 -2.03
C ILE A 30 -11.61 -16.62 -2.06
N SER A 31 -11.89 -15.95 -3.17
CA SER A 31 -13.03 -15.04 -3.33
C SER A 31 -14.36 -15.73 -3.61
N SER A 32 -14.38 -17.03 -3.94
CA SER A 32 -15.62 -17.78 -4.10
C SER A 32 -16.36 -18.00 -2.77
N LYS A 33 -15.68 -17.79 -1.64
CA LYS A 33 -16.28 -17.87 -0.31
C LYS A 33 -16.90 -16.51 0.03
N PRO A 34 -18.15 -16.46 0.51
CA PRO A 34 -18.76 -15.20 0.90
C PRO A 34 -17.89 -14.47 1.92
N SER A 35 -17.59 -13.20 1.63
CA SER A 35 -16.95 -12.31 2.60
C SER A 35 -17.95 -12.00 3.73
N ASP A 36 -17.45 -11.99 4.97
CA ASP A 36 -18.25 -11.55 6.12
C ASP A 36 -18.40 -10.03 6.04
N SER A 37 -19.50 -9.56 5.48
CA SER A 37 -19.76 -8.12 5.30
C SER A 37 -19.72 -7.31 6.61
N SER A 38 -19.81 -7.96 7.77
CA SER A 38 -19.69 -7.30 9.07
C SER A 38 -18.29 -6.71 9.32
N ILE A 39 -17.25 -7.19 8.63
CA ILE A 39 -15.88 -6.64 8.73
C ILE A 39 -15.77 -5.21 8.19
N TYR A 40 -16.70 -4.81 7.32
CA TYR A 40 -16.77 -3.47 6.73
C TYR A 40 -17.55 -2.48 7.58
N ILE A 41 -18.18 -2.92 8.67
CA ILE A 41 -18.88 -2.02 9.57
C ILE A 41 -17.83 -1.06 10.16
N LYS A 42 -18.16 0.25 10.16
CA LYS A 42 -17.31 1.31 10.72
C LYS A 42 -17.32 1.24 12.25
N VAL A 43 -16.62 0.25 12.82
CA VAL A 43 -16.61 -0.03 14.26
C VAL A 43 -15.48 0.73 14.97
N TYR A 44 -14.51 1.28 14.24
CA TYR A 44 -13.23 1.71 14.81
C TYR A 44 -13.11 3.22 14.97
N LYS A 45 -14.13 3.86 15.57
CA LYS A 45 -13.98 5.26 16.03
C LYS A 45 -12.92 5.29 17.14
N ASN A 46 -11.89 6.13 16.96
CA ASN A 46 -10.86 6.44 17.97
C ASN A 46 -9.92 5.28 18.39
N ARG A 47 -9.71 4.24 17.58
CA ARG A 47 -8.61 3.28 17.84
C ARG A 47 -7.28 3.93 17.45
N SER A 48 -6.74 4.61 18.45
CA SER A 48 -5.74 5.67 18.34
C SER A 48 -4.41 5.17 17.79
N PHE A 49 -3.67 6.10 17.19
CA PHE A 49 -2.23 6.06 16.88
C PHE A 49 -1.38 5.31 17.92
N ARG A 50 -1.78 5.27 19.20
CA ARG A 50 -1.09 4.51 20.26
C ARG A 50 -0.94 3.02 19.95
N LYS A 51 -1.88 2.40 19.21
CA LYS A 51 -1.71 0.99 18.80
C LYS A 51 -0.61 0.86 17.74
N PHE A 52 -0.56 1.79 16.80
CA PHE A 52 0.54 1.86 15.83
C PHE A 52 1.88 2.09 16.50
N ASP A 53 1.96 2.98 17.50
CA ASP A 53 3.20 3.21 18.27
C ASP A 53 3.81 1.90 18.78
N LYS A 54 3.03 1.09 19.49
CA LYS A 54 3.50 -0.18 20.07
C LYS A 54 3.85 -1.20 18.98
N VAL A 55 3.02 -1.30 17.94
CA VAL A 55 3.21 -2.28 16.85
C VAL A 55 4.48 -1.95 16.06
N LEU A 56 4.69 -0.69 15.71
CA LEU A 56 5.87 -0.25 14.96
C LEU A 56 7.14 -0.43 15.79
N GLU A 57 7.09 -0.20 17.10
CA GLU A 57 8.19 -0.49 18.03
C GLU A 57 8.53 -2.00 18.09
N ASP A 58 7.53 -2.88 18.16
CA ASP A 58 7.75 -4.34 18.17
C ASP A 58 8.30 -4.86 16.82
N ILE A 59 7.90 -4.27 15.70
CA ILE A 59 8.43 -4.63 14.38
C ILE A 59 9.88 -4.16 14.22
N SER A 60 10.16 -2.89 14.52
CA SER A 60 11.51 -2.33 14.42
C SER A 60 11.64 -0.98 15.13
N PRO A 61 12.68 -0.77 15.97
CA PRO A 61 12.97 0.53 16.55
C PRO A 61 13.08 1.67 15.51
N LYS A 62 13.54 1.37 14.28
CA LYS A 62 13.63 2.37 13.20
C LYS A 62 12.26 2.80 12.66
N LEU A 63 11.28 1.89 12.63
CA LEU A 63 9.90 2.24 12.27
C LEU A 63 9.27 3.12 13.35
N LYS A 64 9.57 2.85 14.62
CA LYS A 64 9.15 3.70 15.73
C LYS A 64 9.76 5.10 15.65
N GLU A 65 11.06 5.19 15.37
CA GLU A 65 11.76 6.46 15.17
C GLU A 65 11.14 7.30 14.06
N SER A 66 10.85 6.71 12.89
CA SER A 66 10.21 7.43 11.79
C SER A 66 8.78 7.86 12.12
N PHE A 67 8.05 7.06 12.90
CA PHE A 67 6.70 7.40 13.36
C PHE A 67 6.71 8.57 14.35
N ASP A 68 7.66 8.59 15.27
CA ASP A 68 7.84 9.71 16.20
C ASP A 68 8.29 10.98 15.49
N TYR A 69 9.16 10.86 14.48
CA TYR A 69 9.51 11.97 13.59
C TYR A 69 8.27 12.53 12.89
N MET A 70 7.46 11.67 12.27
CA MET A 70 6.22 12.07 11.60
C MET A 70 5.29 12.84 12.52
N LYS A 71 5.08 12.35 13.75
CA LYS A 71 4.22 13.01 14.76
C LYS A 71 4.82 14.32 15.27
N LYS A 72 6.12 14.34 15.56
CA LYS A 72 6.82 15.51 16.12
C LYS A 72 6.70 16.75 15.21
N TYR A 73 6.69 16.53 13.91
CA TYR A 73 6.66 17.60 12.91
C TYR A 73 5.31 17.73 12.19
N ASP A 74 4.27 17.03 12.65
CA ASP A 74 2.92 17.06 12.07
C ASP A 74 2.91 16.78 10.55
N LEU A 75 3.71 15.79 10.13
CA LEU A 75 3.93 15.44 8.73
C LEU A 75 2.91 14.43 8.20
N TYR A 76 1.65 14.60 8.61
CA TYR A 76 0.58 13.71 8.20
C TYR A 76 -0.78 14.41 8.20
N ASP A 77 -1.70 13.95 7.35
CA ASP A 77 -3.13 14.26 7.44
C ASP A 77 -3.95 13.02 7.09
N TYR A 78 -4.43 12.31 8.12
CA TYR A 78 -5.30 11.14 7.99
C TYR A 78 -6.80 11.47 8.14
N SER A 79 -7.16 12.74 8.38
CA SER A 79 -8.55 13.12 8.63
C SER A 79 -9.46 12.79 7.45
N SER A 80 -10.76 12.61 7.67
CA SER A 80 -11.74 12.49 6.58
C SER A 80 -12.63 13.72 6.55
N GLY A 81 -13.03 14.15 5.36
CA GLY A 81 -13.82 15.36 5.18
C GLY A 81 -14.53 15.41 3.84
N LYS A 82 -15.68 16.10 3.79
CA LYS A 82 -16.51 16.22 2.58
C LYS A 82 -15.77 16.83 1.39
N ASN A 83 -14.84 17.74 1.66
CA ASN A 83 -14.07 18.46 0.64
C ASN A 83 -12.63 17.91 0.49
N LYS A 84 -12.30 16.79 1.16
CA LYS A 84 -10.98 16.18 1.08
C LYS A 84 -10.99 15.10 0.00
N SER A 85 -9.93 15.06 -0.80
CA SER A 85 -9.76 14.02 -1.83
C SER A 85 -9.78 12.63 -1.20
N PRO A 86 -10.44 11.64 -1.82
CA PRO A 86 -10.40 10.26 -1.33
C PRO A 86 -9.01 9.63 -1.53
N GLY A 87 -8.77 8.53 -0.82
CA GLY A 87 -7.55 7.73 -0.95
C GLY A 87 -6.42 8.18 -0.02
N GLY A 88 -5.22 7.70 -0.33
CA GLY A 88 -3.97 7.99 0.36
C GLY A 88 -2.83 8.19 -0.64
N TYR A 89 -1.81 8.91 -0.20
CA TYR A 89 -0.53 8.98 -0.87
C TYR A 89 0.54 9.45 0.11
N THR A 90 1.79 9.15 -0.21
CA THR A 90 2.94 9.69 0.50
C THR A 90 3.84 10.42 -0.48
N THR A 91 4.20 11.65 -0.13
CA THR A 91 5.04 12.50 -0.97
C THR A 91 6.24 13.02 -0.20
N TYR A 92 7.17 13.66 -0.91
CA TYR A 92 8.40 14.19 -0.35
C TYR A 92 8.51 15.70 -0.58
N ILE A 93 8.60 16.46 0.51
CA ILE A 93 8.70 17.92 0.47
C ILE A 93 10.18 18.32 0.41
N ASN A 94 10.71 18.43 -0.81
CA ASN A 94 12.12 18.66 -1.10
C ASN A 94 12.77 19.78 -0.27
N LYS A 95 12.09 20.94 -0.14
CA LYS A 95 12.62 22.11 0.59
C LYS A 95 12.91 21.80 2.06
N TYR A 96 12.07 20.98 2.68
CA TYR A 96 12.19 20.62 4.10
C TYR A 96 12.85 19.26 4.31
N LYS A 97 13.19 18.56 3.22
CA LYS A 97 13.70 17.19 3.24
C LYS A 97 12.85 16.29 4.14
N ALA A 98 11.53 16.31 3.94
CA ALA A 98 10.58 15.65 4.81
C ALA A 98 9.51 14.93 4.00
N PRO A 99 9.24 13.64 4.26
CA PRO A 99 8.04 12.99 3.75
C PRO A 99 6.78 13.55 4.39
N PHE A 100 5.66 13.42 3.70
CA PHE A 100 4.34 13.78 4.18
C PHE A 100 3.34 12.67 3.82
N LEU A 101 2.62 12.19 4.84
CA LEU A 101 1.61 11.13 4.70
C LEU A 101 0.22 11.75 4.57
N PHE A 102 -0.46 11.51 3.45
CA PHE A 102 -1.86 11.86 3.28
C PHE A 102 -2.69 10.57 3.26
N ASN A 103 -3.78 10.54 4.04
CA ASN A 103 -4.74 9.45 3.98
C ASN A 103 -6.14 9.94 4.31
N THR A 104 -7.14 9.18 3.91
CA THR A 104 -8.53 9.37 4.33
C THR A 104 -8.90 8.21 5.24
N TRP A 105 -8.74 8.39 6.54
CA TRP A 105 -9.02 7.34 7.51
C TRP A 105 -10.50 6.96 7.50
N ASP A 106 -10.78 5.76 7.01
CA ASP A 106 -12.07 5.12 7.18
C ASP A 106 -12.05 4.32 8.49
N ASN A 107 -13.10 4.40 9.29
CA ASN A 107 -13.18 3.73 10.59
C ASN A 107 -13.44 2.21 10.47
N SER A 108 -12.93 1.59 9.41
CA SER A 108 -12.97 0.18 9.06
C SER A 108 -11.54 -0.41 9.09
N PHE A 109 -11.38 -1.70 8.80
CA PHE A 109 -10.03 -2.29 8.69
C PHE A 109 -9.20 -1.65 7.57
N LEU A 110 -9.87 -1.16 6.51
CA LEU A 110 -9.22 -0.49 5.39
C LEU A 110 -8.50 0.78 5.82
N GLY A 111 -8.99 1.51 6.82
CA GLY A 111 -8.26 2.68 7.34
C GLY A 111 -6.95 2.30 8.04
N VAL A 112 -6.94 1.16 8.76
CA VAL A 112 -5.72 0.65 9.41
C VAL A 112 -4.71 0.21 8.37
N THR A 113 -5.13 -0.58 7.38
CA THR A 113 -4.22 -1.12 6.36
C THR A 113 -3.76 -0.04 5.39
N SER A 114 -4.62 0.89 4.96
CA SER A 114 -4.20 2.02 4.12
C SER A 114 -3.25 2.97 4.85
N PHE A 115 -3.42 3.17 6.16
CA PHE A 115 -2.44 3.96 6.91
C PHE A 115 -1.11 3.23 7.04
N ALA A 116 -1.12 1.91 7.28
CA ALA A 116 0.10 1.11 7.28
C ALA A 116 0.80 1.16 5.92
N HIS A 117 0.06 1.10 4.82
CA HIS A 117 0.55 1.27 3.45
C HIS A 117 1.36 2.57 3.30
N GLU A 118 0.70 3.70 3.57
CA GLU A 118 1.32 5.01 3.41
C GLU A 118 2.46 5.21 4.40
N PHE A 119 2.37 4.64 5.60
CA PHE A 119 3.47 4.70 6.54
C PHE A 119 4.70 3.88 6.07
N GLY A 120 4.50 2.81 5.31
CA GLY A 120 5.60 2.10 4.64
C GLY A 120 6.33 2.97 3.62
N HIS A 121 5.59 3.74 2.81
CA HIS A 121 6.16 4.75 1.92
C HIS A 121 6.88 5.86 2.72
N PHE A 122 6.26 6.34 3.80
CA PHE A 122 6.84 7.37 4.66
C PHE A 122 8.18 6.92 5.24
N TYR A 123 8.24 5.69 5.75
CA TYR A 123 9.46 5.09 6.27
C TYR A 123 10.55 4.97 5.20
N ASN A 124 10.20 4.57 3.97
CA ASN A 124 11.16 4.50 2.87
C ASN A 124 11.78 5.89 2.56
N TYR A 125 10.95 6.93 2.44
CA TYR A 125 11.44 8.29 2.26
C TYR A 125 12.26 8.79 3.45
N TYR A 126 11.84 8.48 4.68
CA TYR A 126 12.55 8.82 5.90
C TYR A 126 13.97 8.26 5.91
N ASN A 127 14.15 6.99 5.56
CA ASN A 127 15.47 6.37 5.48
C ASN A 127 16.32 6.92 4.33
N SER A 128 15.67 7.26 3.21
CA SER A 128 16.37 7.83 2.05
C SER A 128 17.04 9.17 2.38
N ILE A 129 16.42 9.98 3.25
CA ILE A 129 17.03 11.20 3.82
C ILE A 129 18.32 10.86 4.58
N ASN A 130 18.25 9.90 5.49
CA ASN A 130 19.35 9.53 6.38
C ASN A 130 20.56 8.96 5.62
N LEU A 131 20.32 8.36 4.45
CA LEU A 131 21.37 7.78 3.62
C LEU A 131 21.98 8.77 2.61
N ASN A 132 21.56 10.05 2.59
CA ASN A 132 21.91 11.01 1.52
C ASN A 132 21.64 10.44 0.11
N ASN A 133 20.73 9.47 0.01
CA ASN A 133 20.54 8.71 -1.22
C ASN A 133 19.74 9.58 -2.18
N LYS A 134 20.35 9.94 -3.32
CA LYS A 134 19.73 10.76 -4.35
C LYS A 134 18.77 9.98 -5.25
N MET A 135 18.65 8.67 -5.06
CA MET A 135 17.74 7.84 -5.84
C MET A 135 16.41 7.72 -5.12
N GLN A 136 15.36 8.30 -5.69
CA GLN A 136 14.02 7.77 -5.47
C GLN A 136 13.96 6.41 -6.17
N PRO A 137 13.62 5.33 -5.46
CA PRO A 137 13.39 4.04 -6.10
C PRO A 137 12.26 4.16 -7.11
N SER A 138 12.25 3.26 -8.10
CA SER A 138 11.12 3.12 -9.01
C SER A 138 9.85 2.79 -8.21
N ILE A 139 8.68 3.15 -8.76
CA ILE A 139 7.39 3.04 -8.06
C ILE A 139 7.11 1.59 -7.62
N ASP A 140 7.48 0.61 -8.44
CA ASP A 140 7.35 -0.81 -8.11
C ASP A 140 8.18 -1.21 -6.86
N VAL A 141 9.38 -0.67 -6.71
CA VAL A 141 10.21 -0.88 -5.52
C VAL A 141 9.63 -0.14 -4.30
N CYS A 142 9.02 1.03 -4.49
CA CYS A 142 8.30 1.72 -3.41
C CYS A 142 7.17 0.84 -2.85
N GLU A 143 6.39 0.18 -3.73
CA GLU A 143 5.25 -0.66 -3.32
C GLU A 143 5.63 -1.89 -2.50
N VAL A 144 6.89 -2.34 -2.58
CA VAL A 144 7.40 -3.38 -1.68
C VAL A 144 7.36 -2.91 -0.22
N HIS A 145 7.69 -1.65 0.05
CA HIS A 145 7.77 -1.12 1.42
C HIS A 145 6.39 -0.96 2.05
N SER A 146 5.43 -0.44 1.28
CA SER A 146 4.05 -0.22 1.70
C SER A 146 3.33 -1.55 1.94
N THR A 147 3.24 -2.40 0.91
CA THR A 147 2.49 -3.66 0.96
C THR A 147 3.09 -4.65 1.95
N SER A 148 4.43 -4.71 2.06
CA SER A 148 5.06 -5.59 3.06
C SER A 148 4.70 -5.16 4.49
N LEU A 149 4.60 -3.85 4.76
CA LEU A 149 4.24 -3.38 6.09
C LEU A 149 2.79 -3.74 6.44
N GLU A 150 1.86 -3.66 5.49
CA GLU A 150 0.49 -4.16 5.70
C GLU A 150 0.46 -5.64 6.09
N ILE A 151 1.25 -6.48 5.41
CA ILE A 151 1.32 -7.91 5.69
C ILE A 151 1.98 -8.17 7.06
N LEU A 152 3.03 -7.43 7.42
CA LEU A 152 3.64 -7.52 8.75
C LEU A 152 2.65 -7.18 9.87
N PHE A 153 1.67 -6.32 9.60
CA PHE A 153 0.62 -6.00 10.56
C PHE A 153 -0.31 -7.18 10.86
N TYR A 154 -0.34 -8.25 10.03
CA TYR A 154 -1.18 -9.43 10.28
C TYR A 154 -0.92 -10.06 11.66
N LYS A 155 0.33 -10.03 12.15
CA LYS A 155 0.67 -10.50 13.51
C LYS A 155 -0.08 -9.74 14.62
N TYR A 156 -0.50 -8.51 14.35
CA TYR A 156 -1.13 -7.60 15.31
C TYR A 156 -2.60 -7.33 15.00
N PHE A 157 -3.19 -7.97 13.99
CA PHE A 157 -4.61 -7.76 13.64
C PHE A 157 -5.56 -8.11 14.80
N ASP A 158 -5.18 -9.00 15.71
CA ASP A 158 -5.94 -9.29 16.92
C ASP A 158 -6.04 -8.05 17.83
N ASP A 159 -4.98 -7.25 17.92
CA ASP A 159 -4.97 -6.00 18.69
C ASP A 159 -5.89 -4.96 18.06
N PHE A 160 -5.98 -4.91 16.74
CA PHE A 160 -6.81 -3.94 16.02
C PHE A 160 -8.28 -4.37 15.90
N PHE A 161 -8.54 -5.65 15.68
CA PHE A 161 -9.83 -6.17 15.20
C PHE A 161 -10.43 -7.28 16.07
N GLY A 162 -9.67 -7.83 17.01
CA GLY A 162 -10.14 -8.89 17.92
C GLY A 162 -10.68 -10.09 17.16
N LYS A 163 -11.93 -10.49 17.46
CA LYS A 163 -12.56 -11.68 16.87
C LYS A 163 -12.69 -11.66 15.35
N GLN A 164 -12.65 -10.48 14.72
CA GLN A 164 -12.73 -10.33 13.26
C GLN A 164 -11.38 -10.49 12.54
N SER A 165 -10.28 -10.58 13.28
CA SER A 165 -8.90 -10.59 12.75
C SER A 165 -8.70 -11.62 11.63
N GLU A 166 -9.09 -12.88 11.84
CA GLU A 166 -8.91 -13.94 10.83
C GLU A 166 -9.74 -13.72 9.56
N ALA A 167 -10.96 -13.17 9.69
CA ALA A 167 -11.78 -12.82 8.54
C ALA A 167 -11.15 -11.64 7.76
N ILE A 168 -10.65 -10.64 8.48
CA ILE A 168 -9.99 -9.47 7.90
C ILE A 168 -8.66 -9.85 7.23
N LYS A 169 -7.86 -10.76 7.79
CA LYS A 169 -6.63 -11.26 7.13
C LYS A 169 -6.94 -11.89 5.78
N LYS A 170 -8.00 -12.70 5.71
CA LYS A 170 -8.43 -13.35 4.46
C LYS A 170 -8.93 -12.32 3.46
N GLU A 171 -9.78 -11.40 3.88
CA GLU A 171 -10.28 -10.33 3.02
C GLU A 171 -9.14 -9.46 2.49
N HIS A 172 -8.24 -9.04 3.36
CA HIS A 172 -7.09 -8.23 2.98
C HIS A 172 -6.14 -8.98 2.03
N LEU A 173 -5.93 -10.28 2.24
CA LEU A 173 -5.16 -11.09 1.30
C LEU A 173 -5.83 -11.13 -0.08
N SER A 174 -7.15 -11.26 -0.16
CA SER A 174 -7.88 -11.16 -1.43
C SER A 174 -7.67 -9.80 -2.10
N ILE A 175 -7.67 -8.70 -1.32
CA ILE A 175 -7.40 -7.35 -1.83
C ILE A 175 -6.00 -7.28 -2.42
N VAL A 176 -4.97 -7.74 -1.70
CA VAL A 176 -3.57 -7.75 -2.19
C VAL A 176 -3.43 -8.54 -3.49
N LEU A 177 -4.03 -9.73 -3.56
CA LEU A 177 -4.02 -10.55 -4.79
C LEU A 177 -4.74 -9.84 -5.95
N ASN A 178 -5.89 -9.22 -5.67
CA ASN A 178 -6.63 -8.47 -6.67
C ASN A 178 -5.84 -7.24 -7.17
N THR A 179 -5.11 -6.54 -6.31
CA THR A 179 -4.23 -5.43 -6.70
C THR A 179 -3.16 -5.89 -7.70
N ILE A 180 -2.55 -7.06 -7.50
CA ILE A 180 -1.58 -7.62 -8.46
C ILE A 180 -2.25 -7.93 -9.80
N ILE A 181 -3.45 -8.50 -9.78
CA ILE A 181 -4.23 -8.81 -10.99
C ILE A 181 -4.59 -7.52 -11.73
N ASP A 182 -5.14 -6.52 -11.04
CA ASP A 182 -5.54 -5.25 -11.61
C ASP A 182 -4.33 -4.49 -12.19
N ALA A 183 -3.19 -4.49 -11.50
CA ALA A 183 -1.96 -3.89 -12.01
C ALA A 183 -1.53 -4.52 -13.35
N CYS A 184 -1.58 -5.85 -13.46
CA CYS A 184 -1.25 -6.55 -14.70
C CYS A 184 -2.28 -6.29 -15.80
N LEU A 185 -3.57 -6.23 -15.44
CA LEU A 185 -4.65 -5.93 -16.37
C LEU A 185 -4.50 -4.53 -16.97
N TYR A 186 -4.22 -3.53 -16.13
CA TYR A 186 -4.02 -2.15 -16.58
C TYR A 186 -2.73 -2.00 -17.38
N ASP A 187 -1.64 -2.66 -16.99
CA ASP A 187 -0.38 -2.67 -17.76
C ASP A 187 -0.57 -3.25 -19.16
N GLU A 188 -1.26 -4.39 -19.29
CA GLU A 188 -1.58 -5.00 -20.59
C GLU A 188 -2.50 -4.11 -21.44
N PHE A 189 -3.51 -3.50 -20.82
CA PHE A 189 -4.39 -2.56 -21.52
C PHE A 189 -3.64 -1.34 -22.04
N GLN A 190 -2.77 -0.73 -21.22
CA GLN A 190 -1.97 0.42 -21.60
C GLN A 190 -1.00 0.08 -22.73
N GLU A 191 -0.36 -1.08 -22.68
CA GLU A 191 0.53 -1.55 -23.75
C GLU A 191 -0.21 -1.68 -25.08
N ASN A 192 -1.38 -2.33 -25.10
CA ASN A 192 -2.17 -2.54 -26.30
C ASN A 192 -2.67 -1.21 -26.90
N TYR A 193 -3.22 -0.33 -26.06
CA TYR A 193 -3.72 0.97 -26.50
C TYR A 193 -2.63 1.86 -27.11
N ILE A 194 -1.46 1.90 -26.48
CA ILE A 194 -0.31 2.68 -27.00
C ILE A 194 0.15 2.10 -28.34
N GLN A 195 0.22 0.77 -28.49
CA GLN A 195 0.59 0.15 -29.76
C GLN A 195 -0.39 0.51 -30.88
N GLU A 196 -1.70 0.40 -30.64
CA GLU A 196 -2.74 0.75 -31.62
C GLU A 196 -2.64 2.22 -32.06
N SER A 197 -2.48 3.16 -31.12
CA SER A 197 -2.35 4.60 -31.44
C SER A 197 -1.11 4.95 -32.29
N ILE A 198 -0.03 4.17 -32.18
CA ILE A 198 1.17 4.31 -33.02
C ILE A 198 0.92 3.79 -34.44
N TYR A 199 0.06 2.78 -34.61
CA TYR A 199 -0.33 2.26 -35.91
C TYR A 199 -1.33 3.16 -36.64
N GLU A 200 -2.26 3.81 -35.93
CA GLU A 200 -3.23 4.74 -36.52
C GLU A 200 -2.62 6.11 -36.90
N SER A 201 -1.44 6.44 -36.39
CA SER A 201 -0.72 7.69 -36.68
C SER A 201 0.35 7.56 -37.79
N LYS A 202 0.44 6.40 -38.44
CA LYS A 202 1.27 6.14 -39.62
C LYS A 202 0.43 6.00 -40.89
#